data_AF-A0AAU9FNL2-F1
#
_entry.id   AF-A0AAU9FNL2-F1
#
_cell.length_a   1.000
_cell.length_b   1.000
_cell.length_c   1.000
_cell.angle_alpha   90.00
_cell.angle_beta   90.00
_cell.angle_gamma   90.00
#
_symmetry.space_group_name_H-M   'P 1'
#
loop_
_entity.id
_entity.type
_entity.pdbx_description
1 polymer ?
#
loop_
_entity_poly.entity_id
_entity_poly.type
_entity_poly.pdbx_seq_one_letter_code
_entity_poly.pdbx_strand_id
1 'polypeptide(L)'
;MTNFVVKLLQRTQLSHSQVDKKPFIYARSNWLDDEVEFQFLSTFDNQNYRGRLKYTEIRSAASDLDVEYEVFLSECKNALTTHMGLTGFDYEIAQEDEQQQVFKLHKCDGYEALYLDIPLKKVSNCYQLLDAAIDLGQQPATAAPSTDLERLGKHTIEEYEKYVTSSKEKEAQMLKKFILLINSKKAHIRDLKRQLEERHDKHSKQRKNSGNEDTDDDGDEEEFGAATQALDMEKDT
;
A
#
# COMPACT_ATOMS: atom_id res chain seq x y z
N MET A 1 -6.19 14.04 32.16
CA MET A 1 -4.89 13.34 32.30
C MET A 1 -4.90 12.11 31.42
N THR A 2 -4.12 12.12 30.34
CA THR A 2 -3.95 10.95 29.47
C THR A 2 -2.50 10.50 29.54
N ASN A 3 -2.27 9.26 29.99
CA ASN A 3 -0.95 8.64 30.06
C ASN A 3 -0.81 7.63 28.91
N PHE A 4 0.29 7.72 28.19
CA PHE A 4 0.63 6.75 27.15
C PHE A 4 2.01 6.18 27.44
N VAL A 5 2.19 4.89 27.19
CA VAL A 5 3.50 4.22 27.25
C VAL A 5 3.73 3.56 25.91
N VAL A 6 4.79 3.96 25.22
CA VAL A 6 5.12 3.50 23.88
C VAL A 6 6.58 3.11 23.76
N LYS A 7 6.86 2.27 22.77
CA LYS A 7 8.20 1.91 22.34
C LYS A 7 8.45 2.65 21.02
N LEU A 8 9.51 3.44 20.94
CA LEU A 8 9.91 4.19 19.75
C LEU A 8 11.21 3.59 19.20
N LEU A 9 11.36 3.60 17.88
CA LEU A 9 12.59 3.20 17.22
C LEU A 9 13.56 4.38 17.24
N GLN A 10 14.74 4.19 17.83
CA GLN A 10 15.74 5.25 17.87
C GLN A 10 16.53 5.27 16.57
N ARG A 11 16.69 6.45 15.98
CA ARG A 11 17.56 6.69 14.83
C ARG A 11 19.01 6.33 15.20
N THR A 12 19.64 5.51 14.38
CA THR A 12 21.08 5.22 14.50
C THR A 12 21.83 5.77 13.31
N GLN A 13 22.96 6.42 13.58
CA GLN A 13 23.97 6.64 12.55
C GLN A 13 24.66 5.30 12.28
N LEU A 14 24.55 4.81 11.05
CA LEU A 14 25.17 3.57 10.61
C LEU A 14 26.70 3.70 10.68
N SER A 15 27.32 3.10 11.69
CA SER A 15 28.78 2.97 11.81
C SER A 15 29.22 1.62 11.26
N HIS A 16 30.37 1.59 10.58
CA HIS A 16 30.94 0.42 9.87
C HIS A 16 31.20 -0.82 10.75
N SER A 17 31.04 -0.70 12.08
CA SER A 17 31.34 -1.76 13.06
C SER A 17 30.14 -2.14 13.95
N GLN A 18 28.90 -1.76 13.62
CA GLN A 18 27.77 -2.07 14.50
C GLN A 18 27.29 -3.52 14.38
N VAL A 19 27.13 -4.14 15.55
CA VAL A 19 26.31 -5.34 15.74
C VAL A 19 24.85 -4.96 15.45
N ASP A 20 24.13 -5.76 14.68
CA ASP A 20 22.72 -5.52 14.30
C ASP A 20 21.77 -5.58 15.51
N LYS A 21 21.82 -4.56 16.36
CA LYS A 21 20.92 -4.33 17.50
C LYS A 21 20.27 -2.97 17.30
N LYS A 22 19.01 -2.97 16.86
CA LYS A 22 18.20 -1.76 16.78
C LYS A 22 17.96 -1.20 18.18
N PRO A 23 18.41 0.02 18.51
CA PRO A 23 18.09 0.65 19.78
C PRO A 23 16.65 1.16 19.80
N PHE A 24 16.06 1.16 20.99
CA PHE A 24 14.70 1.58 21.24
C PHE A 24 14.67 2.61 22.37
N ILE A 25 13.67 3.47 22.33
CA ILE A 25 13.34 4.40 23.41
C ILE A 25 11.96 4.02 23.92
N TYR A 26 11.85 3.66 25.20
CA TYR A 26 10.56 3.54 25.86
C TYR A 26 10.15 4.91 26.37
N ALA A 27 9.04 5.45 25.87
CA ALA A 27 8.55 6.76 26.22
C ALA A 27 7.24 6.64 26.98
N ARG A 28 7.14 7.30 28.13
CA ARG A 28 5.88 7.62 28.79
C ARG A 28 5.59 9.10 28.56
N SER A 29 4.43 9.41 28.01
CA SER A 29 3.93 10.78 27.91
C SER A 29 2.72 10.97 28.81
N ASN A 30 2.75 12.00 29.64
CA ASN A 30 1.66 12.42 30.51
C ASN A 30 1.22 13.82 30.11
N TRP A 31 0.05 13.90 29.48
CA TRP A 31 -0.51 15.16 28.97
C TRP A 31 -1.40 15.77 30.05
N LEU A 32 -0.91 16.86 30.67
CA LEU A 32 -1.62 17.68 31.65
C LEU A 32 -2.26 18.88 30.95
N ASP A 33 -2.94 19.74 31.71
CA ASP A 33 -3.70 20.88 31.15
C ASP A 33 -2.79 22.00 30.64
N ASP A 34 -1.61 22.21 31.27
CA ASP A 34 -0.68 23.30 30.94
C ASP A 34 0.68 22.82 30.38
N GLU A 35 1.07 21.58 30.68
CA GLU A 35 2.37 21.02 30.27
C GLU A 35 2.26 19.53 29.92
N VAL A 36 3.26 19.05 29.17
CA VAL A 36 3.42 17.64 28.85
C VAL A 36 4.69 17.15 29.52
N GLU A 37 4.54 16.12 30.34
CA GLU A 37 5.65 15.48 31.02
C GLU A 37 6.04 14.18 30.32
N PHE A 38 7.33 14.05 30.04
CA PHE A 38 7.90 12.90 29.36
C PHE A 38 8.89 12.17 30.27
N GLN A 39 8.84 10.84 30.22
CA GLN A 39 9.84 9.96 30.81
C GLN A 39 10.33 9.01 29.73
N PHE A 40 11.65 8.99 29.50
CA PHE A 40 12.26 8.16 28.48
C PHE A 40 13.23 7.17 29.13
N LEU A 41 13.21 5.93 28.66
CA LEU A 41 14.23 4.92 28.93
C LEU A 41 14.88 4.55 27.60
N SER A 42 16.16 4.89 27.45
CA SER A 42 16.95 4.56 26.27
C SER A 42 17.60 3.19 26.44
N THR A 43 17.43 2.30 25.47
CA THR A 43 18.11 0.99 25.50
C THR A 43 19.56 1.05 25.03
N PHE A 44 20.00 2.19 24.49
CA PHE A 44 21.37 2.36 23.98
C PHE A 44 22.38 2.52 25.12
N ASP A 45 22.09 3.42 26.06
CA ASP A 45 22.91 3.74 27.22
C ASP A 45 22.34 3.19 28.55
N ASN A 46 21.15 2.56 28.47
CA ASN A 46 20.39 2.05 29.60
C ASN A 46 20.16 3.12 30.69
N GLN A 47 19.93 4.37 30.26
CA GLN A 47 19.66 5.50 31.15
C GLN A 47 18.21 5.94 31.07
N ASN A 48 17.76 6.56 32.17
CA ASN A 48 16.45 7.17 32.26
C ASN A 48 16.57 8.69 32.16
N TYR A 49 15.61 9.28 31.48
CA TYR A 49 15.53 10.70 31.21
C TYR A 49 14.13 11.22 31.51
N ARG A 50 14.04 12.47 31.96
CA ARG A 50 12.78 13.19 32.17
C ARG A 50 12.82 14.50 31.41
N GLY A 51 11.81 14.71 30.57
CA GLY A 51 11.58 15.96 29.84
C GLY A 51 10.27 16.59 30.26
N ARG A 52 10.17 17.90 30.12
CA ARG A 52 8.90 18.64 30.23
C ARG A 52 8.83 19.64 29.10
N LEU A 53 7.64 19.81 28.55
CA LEU A 53 7.40 20.72 27.46
C LEU A 53 6.09 21.47 27.73
N LYS A 54 6.12 22.80 27.72
CA LYS A 54 4.91 23.60 27.91
C LYS A 54 4.15 23.75 26.60
N TYR A 55 2.82 23.88 26.66
CA TYR A 55 2.04 24.15 25.43
C TYR A 55 2.42 25.47 24.74
N THR A 56 2.98 26.43 25.47
CA THR A 56 3.53 27.67 24.90
C THR A 56 4.75 27.39 24.02
N GLU A 57 5.59 26.43 24.39
CA GLU A 57 6.78 26.03 23.62
C GLU A 57 6.37 25.26 22.37
N ILE A 58 5.40 24.35 22.49
CA ILE A 58 4.78 23.66 21.34
C ILE A 58 4.17 24.66 20.35
N ARG A 59 3.50 25.70 20.86
CA ARG A 59 2.92 26.75 20.02
C ARG A 59 3.98 27.59 19.32
N SER A 60 5.10 27.87 19.97
CA SER A 60 6.23 28.54 19.34
C SER A 60 6.79 27.70 18.21
N ALA A 61 7.07 26.40 18.47
CA ALA A 61 7.58 25.48 17.45
C ALA A 61 6.64 25.35 16.24
N ALA A 62 5.32 25.29 16.47
CA ALA A 62 4.33 25.30 15.38
C ALA A 62 4.40 26.59 14.55
N SER A 63 4.55 27.74 15.22
CA SER A 63 4.70 29.04 14.54
C SER A 63 6.01 29.16 13.77
N ASP A 64 7.11 28.59 14.28
CA ASP A 64 8.42 28.62 13.62
C ASP A 64 8.44 27.77 12.34
N LEU A 65 7.63 26.70 12.31
CA LEU A 65 7.44 25.82 11.14
C LEU A 65 6.31 26.28 10.21
N ASP A 66 5.62 27.39 10.53
CA ASP A 66 4.45 27.90 9.80
C ASP A 66 3.33 26.86 9.64
N VAL A 67 3.11 26.05 10.69
CA VAL A 67 2.06 25.02 10.76
C VAL A 67 0.98 25.44 11.73
N GLU A 68 -0.28 25.16 11.39
CA GLU A 68 -1.41 25.40 12.29
C GLU A 68 -1.23 24.63 13.62
N TYR A 69 -1.38 25.33 14.74
CA TYR A 69 -1.11 24.79 16.08
C TYR A 69 -1.86 23.48 16.38
N GLU A 70 -3.15 23.41 16.06
CA GLU A 70 -3.97 22.22 16.33
C GLU A 70 -3.51 21.02 15.51
N VAL A 71 -3.15 21.25 14.24
CA VAL A 71 -2.61 20.21 13.36
C VAL A 71 -1.26 19.74 13.89
N PHE A 72 -0.35 20.67 14.20
CA PHE A 72 0.97 20.37 14.74
C PHE A 72 0.90 19.59 16.06
N LEU A 73 0.04 20.01 16.98
CA LEU A 73 -0.17 19.33 18.27
C LEU A 73 -0.70 17.91 18.06
N SER A 74 -1.64 17.73 17.13
CA SER A 74 -2.19 16.41 16.80
C SER A 74 -1.13 15.48 16.19
N GLU A 75 -0.29 15.98 15.27
CA GLU A 75 0.82 15.23 14.67
C GLU A 75 1.84 14.82 15.74
N CYS A 76 2.26 15.76 16.60
CA CYS A 76 3.20 15.48 17.69
C CYS A 76 2.63 14.46 18.68
N LYS A 77 1.35 14.61 19.04
CA LYS A 77 0.67 13.66 19.93
C LYS A 77 0.61 12.27 19.30
N ASN A 78 0.26 12.15 18.03
CA ASN A 78 0.25 10.87 17.33
C ASN A 78 1.67 10.27 17.30
N ALA A 79 2.68 11.05 16.88
CA ALA A 79 4.06 10.58 16.83
C ALA A 79 4.59 10.11 18.19
N LEU A 80 4.18 10.71 19.30
CA LEU A 80 4.64 10.36 20.66
C LEU A 80 3.75 9.33 21.38
N THR A 81 2.64 8.90 20.75
CA THR A 81 1.69 7.93 21.32
C THR A 81 1.47 6.69 20.45
N THR A 82 1.99 6.67 19.22
CA THR A 82 2.00 5.48 18.36
C THR A 82 3.10 4.50 18.78
N HIS A 83 2.71 3.24 19.03
CA HIS A 83 3.66 2.17 19.31
C HIS A 83 4.52 1.86 18.07
N MET A 84 5.81 1.67 18.27
CA MET A 84 6.86 1.52 17.25
C MET A 84 7.16 2.78 16.42
N GLY A 85 6.54 3.92 16.76
CA GLY A 85 6.70 5.17 16.04
C GLY A 85 5.74 5.33 14.86
N LEU A 86 5.47 6.57 14.49
CA LEU A 86 4.63 6.92 13.34
C LEU A 86 5.46 6.91 12.06
N THR A 87 4.90 6.40 10.96
CA THR A 87 5.59 6.40 9.66
C THR A 87 5.91 7.83 9.23
N GLY A 88 7.13 8.07 8.76
CA GLY A 88 7.59 9.41 8.40
C GLY A 88 8.08 10.24 9.58
N PHE A 89 8.18 9.67 10.79
CA PHE A 89 8.82 10.31 11.94
C PHE A 89 10.00 9.49 12.46
N ASP A 90 11.09 10.19 12.75
CA ASP A 90 12.29 9.63 13.36
C ASP A 90 12.51 10.24 14.75
N TYR A 91 13.06 9.42 15.65
CA TYR A 91 13.24 9.78 17.06
C TYR A 91 14.70 9.62 17.44
N GLU A 92 15.29 10.63 18.07
CA GLU A 92 16.68 10.62 18.47
C GLU A 92 16.84 11.18 19.88
N ILE A 93 17.78 10.61 20.65
CA ILE A 93 18.29 11.24 21.86
C ILE A 93 19.72 11.67 21.54
N ALA A 94 19.89 12.97 21.35
CA ALA A 94 21.16 13.58 21.02
C ALA A 94 21.78 14.20 22.27
N GLN A 95 23.10 14.19 22.34
CA GLN A 95 23.86 14.98 23.29
C GLN A 95 24.25 16.28 22.60
N GLU A 96 23.67 17.41 23.02
CA GLU A 96 24.03 18.72 22.46
C GLU A 96 25.23 19.33 23.19
N ASP A 97 25.24 19.27 24.51
CA ASP A 97 26.32 19.78 25.36
C ASP A 97 26.97 18.66 26.20
N GLU A 98 28.12 18.94 26.82
CA GLU A 98 28.83 17.99 27.70
C GLU A 98 27.96 17.41 28.83
N GLN A 99 26.83 18.05 29.17
CA GLN A 99 25.92 17.57 30.23
C GLN A 99 24.43 17.50 29.87
N GLN A 100 24.00 18.03 28.72
CA GLN A 100 22.58 18.11 28.39
C GLN A 100 22.21 17.16 27.25
N GLN A 101 21.30 16.25 27.55
CA GLN A 101 20.68 15.40 26.54
C GLN A 101 19.38 16.03 26.07
N VAL A 102 19.07 15.87 24.80
CA VAL A 102 17.86 16.43 24.17
C VAL A 102 17.20 15.32 23.36
N PHE A 103 15.90 15.17 23.55
CA PHE A 103 15.09 14.30 22.69
C PHE A 103 14.64 15.11 21.48
N LYS A 104 14.93 14.60 20.29
CA LYS A 104 14.59 15.22 19.01
C LYS A 104 13.57 14.38 18.27
N LEU A 105 12.50 15.03 17.84
CA LEU A 105 11.48 14.47 16.95
C LEU A 105 11.67 15.08 15.56
N HIS A 106 11.93 14.23 14.57
CA HIS A 106 12.08 14.65 13.18
C HIS A 106 10.91 14.13 12.36
N LYS A 107 10.39 14.94 11.43
CA LYS A 107 9.52 14.48 10.35
C LYS A 107 10.38 14.32 9.09
N CYS A 108 10.32 13.13 8.50
CA CYS A 108 11.09 12.70 7.34
C CYS A 108 10.16 12.45 6.14
N ASP A 109 9.13 13.28 5.97
CA ASP A 109 8.20 13.20 4.84
C ASP A 109 8.63 14.18 3.74
N GLY A 110 9.37 13.67 2.76
CA GLY A 110 9.98 14.45 1.67
C GLY A 110 11.28 15.16 2.06
N TYR A 111 11.28 15.94 3.14
CA TYR A 111 12.47 16.59 3.71
C TYR A 111 12.53 16.37 5.23
N GLU A 112 13.75 16.40 5.79
CA GLU A 112 13.96 16.25 7.23
C GLU A 112 13.70 17.58 7.94
N ALA A 113 12.65 17.64 8.76
CA ALA A 113 12.30 18.80 9.57
C ALA A 113 12.33 18.44 11.06
N LEU A 114 13.01 19.25 11.87
CA LEU A 114 12.97 19.13 13.33
C LEU A 114 11.65 19.69 13.84
N TYR A 115 10.83 18.82 14.44
CA TYR A 115 9.52 19.16 14.98
C TYR A 115 9.61 19.58 16.45
N LEU A 116 10.24 18.76 17.30
CA LEU A 116 10.34 19.03 18.73
C LEU A 116 11.75 18.76 19.23
N ASP A 117 12.22 19.63 20.11
CA ASP A 117 13.45 19.53 20.88
C ASP A 117 13.13 19.60 22.38
N ILE A 118 13.19 18.45 23.05
CA ILE A 118 12.79 18.35 24.46
C ILE A 118 14.05 18.21 25.31
N PRO A 119 14.39 19.19 26.17
CA PRO A 119 15.54 19.08 27.05
C PRO A 119 15.30 17.98 28.09
N LEU A 120 16.27 17.07 28.20
CA LEU A 120 16.21 15.90 29.06
C LEU A 120 17.10 16.07 30.28
N LYS A 121 16.54 15.74 31.45
CA LYS A 121 17.27 15.58 32.71
C LYS A 121 17.47 14.11 33.01
N LYS A 122 18.71 13.70 33.25
CA LYS A 122 19.02 12.32 33.66
C LYS A 122 18.40 12.03 35.03
N VAL A 123 17.74 10.87 35.14
CA VAL A 123 17.10 10.40 36.38
C VAL A 123 17.63 9.02 36.74
N SER A 124 17.69 8.73 38.04
CA SER A 124 18.19 7.46 38.56
C SER A 124 17.16 6.33 38.47
N ASN A 125 15.87 6.65 38.41
CA ASN A 125 14.79 5.66 38.39
C ASN A 125 13.69 5.98 37.35
N CYS A 126 13.00 4.93 36.92
CA CYS A 126 11.85 5.00 36.01
C CYS A 126 10.65 4.23 36.56
N TYR A 127 10.50 4.11 37.88
CA TYR A 127 9.39 3.39 38.52
C TYR A 127 8.05 3.84 37.96
N GLN A 128 7.87 5.14 37.76
CA GLN A 128 6.68 5.71 37.17
C GLN A 128 6.38 5.21 35.74
N LEU A 129 7.40 4.93 34.92
CA LEU A 129 7.21 4.35 33.59
C LEU A 129 6.81 2.88 33.69
N LEU A 130 7.44 2.14 34.60
CA LEU A 130 7.15 0.72 34.84
C LEU A 130 5.76 0.52 35.45
N ASP A 131 5.41 1.30 36.48
CA ASP A 131 4.10 1.28 37.13
C ASP A 131 3.01 1.60 36.10
N ALA A 132 3.21 2.62 35.26
CA ALA A 132 2.27 2.95 34.19
C ALA A 132 2.15 1.82 33.14
N ALA A 133 3.25 1.12 32.82
CA ALA A 133 3.22 -0.02 31.91
C ALA A 133 2.48 -1.22 32.52
N ILE A 134 2.64 -1.46 33.84
CA ILE A 134 1.92 -2.49 34.58
C ILE A 134 0.43 -2.16 34.62
N ASP A 135 0.08 -0.92 34.95
CA ASP A 135 -1.31 -0.45 34.98
C ASP A 135 -1.99 -0.62 33.61
N LEU A 136 -1.30 -0.26 32.52
CA LEU A 136 -1.78 -0.48 31.16
C LEU A 136 -1.95 -1.97 30.83
N GLY A 137 -1.05 -2.84 31.32
CA GLY A 137 -1.16 -4.28 31.14
C GLY A 137 -2.28 -4.93 31.96
N GLN A 138 -2.71 -4.29 33.06
CA GLN A 138 -3.81 -4.74 33.89
C GLN A 138 -5.17 -4.21 33.43
N GLN A 139 -5.20 -3.14 32.64
CA GLN A 139 -6.43 -2.70 32.00
C GLN A 139 -6.92 -3.81 31.06
N PRO A 140 -8.22 -4.18 31.12
CA PRO A 140 -8.78 -5.12 30.16
C PRO A 140 -8.53 -4.51 28.79
N ALA A 141 -7.90 -5.28 27.88
CA ALA A 141 -7.62 -4.83 26.54
C ALA A 141 -8.86 -4.14 25.99
N THR A 142 -8.83 -2.81 25.88
CA THR A 142 -9.85 -2.07 25.15
C THR A 142 -9.89 -2.74 23.80
N ALA A 143 -11.02 -3.39 23.50
CA ALA A 143 -11.22 -4.10 22.26
C ALA A 143 -10.66 -3.22 21.15
N ALA A 144 -9.72 -3.77 20.37
CA ALA A 144 -9.24 -3.10 19.18
C ALA A 144 -10.47 -2.59 18.40
N PRO A 145 -10.37 -1.49 17.63
CA PRO A 145 -11.43 -1.09 16.71
C PRO A 145 -11.52 -2.12 15.57
N SER A 146 -11.91 -3.35 15.89
CA SER A 146 -11.99 -4.50 15.00
C SER A 146 -13.25 -4.46 14.16
N THR A 147 -14.26 -3.70 14.57
CA THR A 147 -15.54 -3.62 13.84
C THR A 147 -15.40 -3.01 12.45
N ASP A 148 -14.50 -2.05 12.25
CA ASP A 148 -14.34 -1.41 10.94
C ASP A 148 -13.45 -2.23 10.00
N LEU A 149 -12.38 -2.85 10.52
CA LEU A 149 -11.51 -3.72 9.72
C LEU A 149 -12.22 -5.03 9.32
N GLU A 150 -13.01 -5.63 10.22
CA GLU A 150 -13.82 -6.81 9.90
C GLU A 150 -14.97 -6.49 8.96
N ARG A 151 -15.60 -5.31 9.07
CA ARG A 151 -16.61 -4.85 8.10
C ARG A 151 -16.02 -4.61 6.72
N LEU A 152 -14.86 -3.96 6.65
CA LEU A 152 -14.16 -3.73 5.39
C LEU A 152 -13.71 -5.04 4.75
N GLY A 153 -13.19 -5.97 5.54
CA GLY A 153 -12.84 -7.32 5.08
C GLY A 153 -14.03 -8.09 4.52
N LYS A 154 -15.18 -8.08 5.22
CA LYS A 154 -16.41 -8.72 4.74
C LYS A 154 -16.93 -8.09 3.45
N HIS A 155 -16.98 -6.76 3.38
CA HIS A 155 -17.41 -6.05 2.17
C HIS A 155 -16.51 -6.36 0.96
N THR A 156 -15.19 -6.39 1.16
CA THR A 156 -14.23 -6.69 0.10
C THR A 156 -14.38 -8.12 -0.42
N ILE A 157 -14.65 -9.09 0.47
CA ILE A 157 -14.90 -10.48 0.09
C ILE A 157 -16.20 -10.60 -0.72
N GLU A 158 -17.28 -9.95 -0.28
CA GLU A 158 -18.57 -9.95 -0.98
C GLU A 158 -18.46 -9.33 -2.39
N GLU A 159 -17.71 -8.22 -2.54
CA GLU A 159 -17.45 -7.62 -3.85
C GLU A 159 -16.63 -8.54 -4.76
N TYR A 160 -15.64 -9.24 -4.21
CA TYR A 160 -14.84 -10.20 -4.96
C TYR A 160 -15.68 -11.39 -5.45
N GLU A 161 -16.53 -11.96 -4.59
CA GLU A 161 -17.45 -13.05 -4.97
C GLU A 161 -18.42 -12.62 -6.08
N LYS A 162 -18.95 -11.40 -5.99
CA LYS A 162 -19.80 -10.82 -7.03
C LYS A 162 -19.05 -10.60 -8.35
N TYR A 163 -17.79 -10.18 -8.28
CA TYR A 163 -16.95 -10.04 -9.47
C TYR A 163 -16.68 -11.39 -10.14
N VAL A 164 -16.34 -12.42 -9.37
CA VAL A 164 -16.05 -13.76 -9.89
C VAL A 164 -17.28 -14.36 -10.58
N THR A 165 -18.45 -14.27 -9.95
CA THR A 165 -19.71 -14.75 -10.52
C THR A 165 -20.07 -14.00 -11.81
N SER A 166 -20.00 -12.66 -11.80
CA SER A 166 -20.23 -11.84 -13.00
C SER A 166 -19.24 -12.16 -14.13
N SER A 167 -17.97 -12.41 -13.79
CA SER A 167 -16.95 -12.80 -14.76
C SER A 167 -17.27 -14.15 -15.41
N LYS A 168 -17.68 -15.14 -14.60
CA LYS A 168 -18.05 -16.47 -15.10
C LYS A 168 -19.30 -16.45 -15.96
N GLU A 169 -20.28 -15.62 -15.63
CA GLU A 169 -21.47 -15.43 -16.47
C GLU A 169 -21.13 -14.80 -17.81
N LYS A 170 -20.26 -13.78 -17.84
CA LYS A 170 -19.79 -13.16 -19.09
C LYS A 170 -19.00 -14.14 -19.95
N GLU A 171 -18.14 -14.95 -19.35
CA GLU A 171 -17.40 -16.02 -20.03
C GLU A 171 -18.38 -17.01 -20.69
N ALA A 172 -19.40 -17.48 -19.96
CA ALA A 172 -20.42 -18.38 -20.50
C ALA A 172 -21.24 -17.75 -21.64
N GLN A 173 -21.62 -16.47 -21.52
CA GLN A 173 -22.31 -15.75 -22.59
C GLN A 173 -21.45 -15.61 -23.85
N MET A 174 -20.16 -15.32 -23.69
CA MET A 174 -19.22 -15.21 -24.80
C MET A 174 -19.06 -16.56 -25.51
N LEU A 175 -18.85 -17.64 -24.76
CA LEU A 175 -18.79 -19.00 -25.31
C LEU A 175 -20.05 -19.37 -26.09
N LYS A 176 -21.23 -19.02 -25.56
CA LYS A 176 -22.52 -19.23 -26.27
C LYS A 176 -22.57 -18.48 -27.60
N LYS A 177 -22.11 -17.22 -27.65
CA LYS A 177 -22.01 -16.45 -28.89
C LYS A 177 -21.02 -17.07 -29.88
N PHE A 178 -19.87 -17.54 -29.40
CA PHE A 178 -18.88 -18.25 -30.24
C PHE A 178 -19.47 -19.52 -30.86
N ILE A 179 -20.17 -20.34 -30.09
CA ILE A 179 -20.83 -21.55 -30.59
C ILE A 179 -21.85 -21.20 -31.68
N LEU A 180 -22.66 -20.15 -31.47
CA LEU A 180 -23.64 -19.69 -32.46
C LEU A 180 -22.96 -19.24 -33.76
N LEU A 181 -21.87 -18.48 -33.66
CA LEU A 181 -21.09 -18.03 -34.81
C LEU A 181 -20.48 -19.22 -35.58
N ILE A 182 -19.89 -20.19 -34.87
CA ILE A 182 -19.33 -21.41 -35.45
C ILE A 182 -20.43 -22.19 -36.20
N ASN A 183 -21.61 -22.33 -35.60
CA ASN A 183 -22.71 -23.07 -36.22
C ASN A 183 -23.24 -22.35 -37.47
N SER A 184 -23.35 -21.03 -37.44
CA SER A 184 -23.70 -20.20 -38.60
C SER A 184 -22.67 -20.37 -39.73
N LYS A 185 -21.37 -20.31 -39.43
CA LYS A 185 -20.31 -20.54 -40.42
C LYS A 185 -20.33 -21.97 -40.96
N LYS A 186 -20.53 -22.98 -40.11
CA LYS A 186 -20.70 -24.39 -40.53
C LYS A 186 -21.92 -24.58 -41.43
N ALA A 187 -23.01 -23.86 -41.19
CA ALA A 187 -24.19 -23.89 -42.06
C ALA A 187 -23.87 -23.25 -43.42
N HIS A 188 -23.25 -22.08 -43.43
CA HIS A 188 -22.82 -21.40 -44.65
C HIS A 188 -21.85 -22.26 -45.49
N ILE A 189 -20.87 -22.92 -44.86
CA ILE A 189 -19.96 -23.85 -45.54
C ILE A 189 -20.74 -25.02 -46.17
N ARG A 190 -21.74 -25.57 -45.47
CA ARG A 190 -22.59 -26.65 -46.02
C ARG A 190 -23.40 -26.16 -47.23
N ASP A 191 -23.98 -24.96 -47.15
CA ASP A 191 -24.73 -24.38 -48.26
C ASP A 191 -23.84 -24.09 -49.47
N LEU A 192 -22.63 -23.53 -49.26
CA LEU A 192 -21.65 -23.31 -50.33
C LEU A 192 -21.20 -24.63 -50.96
N LYS A 193 -20.92 -25.66 -50.15
CA LYS A 193 -20.58 -27.00 -50.66
C LYS A 193 -21.72 -27.58 -51.50
N ARG A 194 -22.97 -27.46 -51.05
CA ARG A 194 -24.15 -27.88 -51.83
C ARG A 194 -24.25 -27.13 -53.16
N GLN A 195 -24.07 -25.81 -53.15
CA GLN A 195 -24.09 -25.01 -54.39
C GLN A 195 -22.96 -25.39 -55.36
N LEU A 196 -21.79 -25.77 -54.84
CA LEU A 196 -20.66 -26.24 -55.64
C LEU A 196 -20.97 -27.60 -56.30
N GLU A 197 -21.55 -28.53 -55.54
CA GLU A 197 -21.96 -29.85 -56.01
C GLU A 197 -23.10 -29.76 -57.05
N GLU A 198 -24.10 -28.90 -56.81
CA GLU A 198 -25.18 -28.63 -57.76
C GLU A 198 -24.68 -27.99 -59.07
N ARG A 199 -23.63 -27.15 -59.02
CA ARG A 199 -22.99 -26.61 -60.23
C ARG A 199 -22.20 -27.68 -60.98
N HIS A 200 -21.49 -28.55 -60.27
CA HIS A 200 -20.77 -29.68 -60.86
C HIS A 200 -21.74 -30.66 -61.55
N ASP A 201 -22.90 -30.93 -60.96
CA ASP A 201 -23.93 -31.80 -61.54
C ASP A 201 -24.67 -31.18 -62.74
N LYS A 202 -24.83 -29.85 -62.76
CA LYS A 202 -25.34 -29.13 -63.93
C LYS A 202 -24.32 -29.15 -65.08
N HIS A 203 -23.03 -28.95 -64.79
CA HIS A 203 -21.96 -29.05 -65.80
C HIS A 203 -21.77 -30.49 -66.32
N SER A 204 -21.94 -31.52 -65.48
CA SER A 204 -21.83 -32.93 -65.90
C SER A 204 -23.02 -33.39 -66.75
N LYS A 205 -24.23 -32.81 -66.53
CA LYS A 205 -25.41 -33.04 -67.38
C LYS A 205 -25.39 -32.23 -68.69
N GLN A 206 -24.73 -31.06 -68.71
CA GLN A 206 -24.58 -30.26 -69.92
C GLN A 206 -23.49 -30.83 -70.86
N ARG A 207 -22.48 -31.53 -70.32
CA ARG A 207 -21.46 -32.24 -71.12
C ARG A 207 -21.94 -33.50 -71.85
N LYS A 208 -23.19 -33.95 -71.66
CA LYS A 208 -23.77 -35.03 -72.47
C LYS A 208 -24.49 -34.55 -73.73
N ASN A 209 -24.53 -33.24 -73.98
CA ASN A 209 -25.26 -32.69 -75.13
C ASN A 209 -24.62 -31.43 -75.74
N SER A 210 -23.31 -31.45 -75.98
CA SER A 210 -22.65 -30.63 -77.01
C SER A 210 -21.18 -31.01 -77.07
N GLY A 211 -20.74 -31.47 -78.24
CA GLY A 211 -19.36 -31.83 -78.50
C GLY A 211 -18.42 -30.63 -78.62
N ASN A 212 -17.14 -30.98 -78.52
CA ASN A 212 -15.94 -30.33 -79.04
C ASN A 212 -15.54 -28.89 -78.59
N GLU A 213 -14.22 -28.76 -78.44
CA GLU A 213 -13.35 -27.57 -78.51
C GLU A 213 -13.10 -26.73 -77.25
N ASP A 214 -11.91 -26.98 -76.67
CA ASP A 214 -10.77 -26.06 -76.47
C ASP A 214 -10.94 -24.62 -75.93
N THR A 215 -9.85 -24.21 -75.27
CA THR A 215 -9.28 -22.85 -75.03
C THR A 215 -9.46 -22.22 -73.62
N ASP A 216 -8.37 -22.32 -72.85
CA ASP A 216 -7.54 -21.26 -72.21
C ASP A 216 -8.08 -20.18 -71.24
N ASP A 217 -7.34 -20.09 -70.12
CA ASP A 217 -6.65 -18.92 -69.52
C ASP A 217 -7.37 -17.90 -68.61
N ASP A 218 -6.53 -17.30 -67.76
CA ASP A 218 -6.69 -16.24 -66.75
C ASP A 218 -7.27 -16.68 -65.39
N GLY A 219 -6.60 -16.53 -64.25
CA GLY A 219 -5.62 -15.51 -63.85
C GLY A 219 -6.20 -14.84 -62.60
N ASP A 220 -5.51 -14.95 -61.46
CA ASP A 220 -5.44 -13.93 -60.39
C ASP A 220 -4.91 -14.53 -59.07
N GLU A 221 -3.69 -14.10 -58.74
CA GLU A 221 -3.00 -14.28 -57.47
C GLU A 221 -3.54 -13.26 -56.45
N GLU A 222 -4.10 -13.70 -55.32
CA GLU A 222 -4.28 -12.83 -54.16
C GLU A 222 -3.60 -13.42 -52.91
N GLU A 223 -2.40 -12.89 -52.67
CA GLU A 223 -1.57 -12.95 -51.49
C GLU A 223 -2.33 -12.43 -50.25
N PHE A 224 -2.68 -13.33 -49.32
CA PHE A 224 -3.31 -12.96 -48.05
C PHE A 224 -2.33 -13.15 -46.87
N GLY A 225 -1.31 -12.32 -46.81
CA GLY A 225 -0.37 -12.21 -45.68
C GLY A 225 -0.68 -10.95 -44.85
N ALA A 226 -1.53 -11.07 -43.83
CA ALA A 226 -1.76 -9.97 -42.88
C ALA A 226 -0.71 -9.98 -41.76
N ALA A 227 -0.07 -8.83 -41.57
CA ALA A 227 1.03 -8.59 -40.63
C ALA A 227 0.60 -8.72 -39.16
N THR A 228 1.34 -9.54 -38.41
CA THR A 228 1.28 -9.63 -36.95
C THR A 228 2.03 -8.44 -36.36
N GLN A 229 1.33 -7.49 -35.74
CA GLN A 229 1.96 -6.38 -35.04
C GLN A 229 2.42 -6.85 -33.65
N ALA A 230 3.73 -6.80 -33.41
CA ALA A 230 4.34 -7.10 -32.12
C ALA A 230 4.09 -5.93 -31.15
N LEU A 231 3.68 -6.25 -29.92
CA LEU A 231 3.62 -5.31 -28.80
C LEU A 231 5.00 -5.30 -28.12
N ASP A 232 5.76 -4.23 -28.30
CA ASP A 232 6.95 -3.97 -27.50
C ASP A 232 6.53 -3.63 -26.07
N MET A 233 7.00 -4.43 -25.12
CA MET A 233 6.92 -4.13 -23.69
C MET A 233 8.19 -3.37 -23.31
N GLU A 234 8.07 -2.05 -23.15
CA GLU A 234 9.11 -1.25 -22.51
C GLU A 234 9.29 -1.73 -21.06
N LYS A 235 10.52 -2.13 -20.74
CA LYS A 235 10.99 -2.36 -19.37
C LYS A 235 11.52 -1.04 -18.85
N ASP A 236 10.77 -0.43 -17.94
CA ASP A 236 11.29 0.65 -17.11
C ASP A 236 12.28 0.07 -16.08
N THR A 237 13.49 0.59 -16.14
CA THR A 237 14.55 0.55 -15.12
C THR A 237 14.18 1.29 -13.86
#